data_AF-A0A395IWJ7-F1
#
_entry.id   AF-A0A395IWJ7-F1
#
_cell.length_a   1.000
_cell.length_b   1.000
_cell.length_c   1.000
_cell.angle_alpha   90.00
_cell.angle_beta   90.00
_cell.angle_gamma   90.00
#
_symmetry.space_group_name_H-M   'P 1'
#
loop_
_entity.id
_entity.type
_entity.pdbx_description
1 polymer ?
#
loop_
_entity_poly.entity_id
_entity_poly.type
_entity_poly.pdbx_seq_one_letter_code
_entity_poly.pdbx_strand_id
1 'polypeptide(L)'
;MNYRALYGSTTAFTLGAQPPSVVACDTATSDVYFTGELLANAFENTTSIWTNGSGIYCTTQQEDNATLEALLRAATINLVDFSRIIIMRTASDFDRPHSGQTILDNLLVQDQGYDPSIKNLYLAGIKVVEGILDGWDGRFAAGIQATNYVGGILDTLGGQPDFGPGPNVQKRGLKQRRSMRRH
;
A
#
# COMPACT_ATOMS: atom_id res chain seq x y z
N MET A 1 0.59 -17.68 25.29
CA MET A 1 0.69 -18.18 23.89
C MET A 1 0.95 -16.95 23.03
N ASN A 2 1.93 -16.96 22.12
CA ASN A 2 2.19 -15.81 21.23
C ASN A 2 0.97 -15.62 20.32
N TYR A 3 0.31 -14.47 20.36
CA TYR A 3 -0.95 -14.19 19.64
C TYR A 3 -0.88 -14.59 18.16
N ARG A 4 0.24 -14.28 17.50
CA ARG A 4 0.51 -14.63 16.10
C ARG A 4 0.44 -16.14 15.79
N ALA A 5 0.80 -17.00 16.75
CA ALA A 5 0.77 -18.45 16.56
C ALA A 5 -0.65 -18.99 16.35
N LEU A 6 -1.68 -18.27 16.80
CA LEU A 6 -3.10 -18.64 16.63
C LEU A 6 -3.52 -18.64 15.15
N TYR A 7 -2.82 -17.88 14.30
CA TYR A 7 -3.09 -17.85 12.85
C TYR A 7 -2.58 -19.11 12.12
N GLY A 8 -1.74 -19.93 12.76
CA GLY A 8 -1.17 -21.14 12.17
C GLY A 8 -2.19 -22.27 11.94
N SER A 9 -3.35 -22.22 12.58
CA SER A 9 -4.39 -23.25 12.43
C SER A 9 -5.23 -23.09 11.15
N THR A 10 -5.17 -21.93 10.50
CA THR A 10 -5.90 -21.65 9.26
C THR A 10 -4.91 -21.61 8.10
N THR A 11 -5.03 -22.53 7.14
CA THR A 11 -4.06 -22.68 6.03
C THR A 11 -3.77 -21.35 5.31
N ALA A 12 -4.81 -20.56 5.02
CA ALA A 12 -4.71 -19.26 4.37
C ALA A 12 -3.92 -18.21 5.18
N PHE A 13 -3.83 -18.36 6.51
CA PHE A 13 -3.19 -17.40 7.41
C PHE A 13 -1.87 -17.89 8.01
N THR A 14 -1.35 -19.02 7.53
CA THR A 14 -0.12 -19.64 8.06
C THR A 14 1.09 -18.70 8.07
N LEU A 15 1.18 -17.76 7.11
CA LEU A 15 2.21 -16.71 7.09
C LEU A 15 2.17 -15.82 8.35
N GLY A 16 0.99 -15.56 8.91
CA GLY A 16 0.81 -14.79 10.14
C GLY A 16 1.53 -15.37 11.35
N ALA A 17 1.74 -16.69 11.36
CA ALA A 17 2.42 -17.43 12.42
C ALA A 17 3.93 -17.66 12.19
N GLN A 18 4.48 -17.28 11.03
CA GLN A 18 5.89 -17.49 10.72
C GLN A 18 6.83 -16.49 11.41
N PRO A 19 8.14 -16.76 11.50
CA PRO A 19 9.13 -15.75 11.90
C PRO A 19 9.05 -14.48 11.03
N PRO A 20 9.48 -13.31 11.54
CA PRO A 20 9.46 -12.07 10.75
C PRO A 20 10.24 -12.18 9.44
N SER A 21 9.71 -11.59 8.37
CA SER A 21 10.32 -11.53 7.04
C SER A 21 10.03 -10.18 6.38
N VAL A 22 10.82 -9.83 5.38
CA VAL A 22 10.53 -8.69 4.48
C VAL A 22 9.80 -9.23 3.26
N VAL A 23 8.66 -8.64 2.92
CA VAL A 23 7.82 -9.05 1.80
C VAL A 23 7.56 -7.84 0.91
N ALA A 24 7.67 -8.03 -0.41
CA ALA A 24 7.24 -7.05 -1.39
C ALA A 24 5.81 -7.36 -1.81
N CYS A 25 4.88 -6.46 -1.51
CA CYS A 25 3.48 -6.56 -1.88
C CYS A 25 2.76 -5.22 -1.67
N ASP A 26 1.45 -5.20 -1.85
CA ASP A 26 0.63 -4.00 -1.91
C ASP A 26 -0.20 -3.79 -0.64
N THR A 27 -0.56 -2.53 -0.44
CA THR A 27 -1.39 -2.09 0.69
C THR A 27 -2.64 -1.36 0.19
N ALA A 28 -3.78 -1.61 0.84
CA ALA A 28 -4.98 -0.81 0.62
C ALA A 28 -5.05 0.36 1.60
N THR A 29 -5.32 1.57 1.09
CA THR A 29 -5.59 2.75 1.92
C THR A 29 -7.09 2.92 2.13
N SER A 30 -7.55 3.10 3.37
CA SER A 30 -8.95 3.39 3.71
C SER A 30 -9.07 4.57 4.68
N ASP A 31 -10.20 5.28 4.66
CA ASP A 31 -10.47 6.36 5.62
C ASP A 31 -10.86 5.85 7.01
N VAL A 32 -11.17 4.56 7.13
CA VAL A 32 -11.59 3.92 8.38
C VAL A 32 -10.77 2.66 8.63
N TYR A 33 -10.49 2.42 9.90
CA TYR A 33 -10.00 1.13 10.36
C TYR A 33 -11.12 0.09 10.25
N PHE A 34 -10.79 -1.13 9.80
CA PHE A 34 -11.74 -2.23 9.70
C PHE A 34 -11.09 -3.55 10.09
N THR A 35 -11.95 -4.50 10.46
CA THR A 35 -11.60 -5.91 10.56
C THR A 35 -12.77 -6.78 10.11
N GLY A 36 -12.47 -8.02 9.74
CA GLY A 36 -13.43 -9.06 9.44
C GLY A 36 -13.38 -9.45 7.97
N GLU A 37 -13.71 -10.71 7.72
CA GLU A 37 -13.57 -11.33 6.40
C GLU A 37 -14.34 -10.58 5.30
N LEU A 38 -15.52 -10.03 5.58
CA LEU A 38 -16.35 -9.38 4.56
C LEU A 38 -15.67 -8.14 3.97
N LEU A 39 -15.18 -7.23 4.82
CA LEU A 39 -14.52 -6.02 4.35
C LEU A 39 -13.13 -6.33 3.79
N ALA A 40 -12.37 -7.18 4.48
CA ALA A 40 -11.04 -7.54 4.05
C ALA A 40 -11.07 -8.25 2.68
N ASN A 41 -12.02 -9.18 2.44
CA ASN A 41 -12.20 -9.81 1.14
C ASN A 41 -12.71 -8.83 0.08
N ALA A 42 -13.56 -7.87 0.44
CA ALA A 42 -14.01 -6.84 -0.50
C ALA A 42 -12.84 -5.97 -0.97
N PHE A 43 -11.94 -5.56 -0.08
CA PHE A 43 -10.76 -4.78 -0.43
C PHE A 43 -9.73 -5.61 -1.20
N GLU A 44 -9.45 -6.85 -0.78
CA GLU A 44 -8.56 -7.76 -1.52
C GLU A 44 -9.06 -8.03 -2.94
N ASN A 45 -10.35 -8.33 -3.11
CA ASN A 45 -10.95 -8.50 -4.43
C ASN A 45 -10.91 -7.22 -5.25
N THR A 46 -11.12 -6.06 -4.62
CA THR A 46 -11.04 -4.76 -5.29
C THR A 46 -9.62 -4.48 -5.77
N THR A 47 -8.60 -4.74 -4.93
CA THR A 47 -7.19 -4.67 -5.33
C THR A 47 -6.97 -5.53 -6.56
N SER A 48 -7.32 -6.82 -6.51
CA SER A 48 -7.15 -7.73 -7.65
C SER A 48 -7.86 -7.24 -8.91
N ILE A 49 -9.09 -6.72 -8.82
CA ILE A 49 -9.83 -6.25 -10.00
C ILE A 49 -9.20 -4.98 -10.57
N TRP A 50 -8.89 -4.00 -9.71
CA TRP A 50 -8.39 -2.69 -10.14
C TRP A 50 -6.98 -2.77 -10.71
N THR A 51 -6.17 -3.70 -10.21
CA THR A 51 -4.81 -3.94 -10.68
C THR A 51 -4.74 -5.01 -11.77
N ASN A 52 -5.86 -5.50 -12.29
CA ASN A 52 -5.88 -6.62 -13.26
C ASN A 52 -5.05 -7.84 -12.78
N GLY A 53 -5.14 -8.14 -11.48
CA GLY A 53 -4.46 -9.27 -10.83
C GLY A 53 -2.98 -9.05 -10.50
N SER A 54 -2.38 -7.90 -10.83
CA SER A 54 -0.97 -7.64 -10.51
C SER A 54 -0.71 -7.28 -9.04
N GLY A 55 -1.68 -6.69 -8.36
CA GLY A 55 -1.59 -6.30 -6.96
C GLY A 55 -1.76 -7.48 -6.00
N ILE A 56 -0.88 -7.57 -5.02
CA ILE A 56 -0.87 -8.59 -3.96
C ILE A 56 -1.29 -7.91 -2.66
N TYR A 57 -2.56 -8.05 -2.27
CA TYR A 57 -3.05 -7.48 -1.02
C TYR A 57 -2.37 -8.17 0.18
N CYS A 58 -1.58 -7.42 0.94
CA CYS A 58 -0.94 -7.91 2.17
C CYS A 58 -1.37 -7.14 3.42
N THR A 59 -1.61 -5.84 3.27
CA THR A 59 -1.81 -4.93 4.40
C THR A 59 -2.85 -3.87 4.07
N THR A 60 -3.35 -3.21 5.11
CA THR A 60 -4.19 -2.03 5.01
C THR A 60 -3.74 -0.97 6.00
N GLN A 61 -3.98 0.30 5.67
CA GLN A 61 -3.59 1.49 6.45
C GLN A 61 -4.42 2.71 5.99
N GLN A 62 -4.16 3.90 6.55
CA GLN A 62 -4.98 5.09 6.28
C GLN A 62 -4.24 6.28 5.65
N GLU A 63 -2.91 6.25 5.52
CA GLU A 63 -2.09 7.43 5.21
C GLU A 63 -1.35 7.41 3.86
N ASP A 64 -1.02 6.23 3.30
CA ASP A 64 -0.03 6.17 2.20
C ASP A 64 -0.52 6.90 0.96
N ASN A 65 -1.77 6.67 0.53
CA ASN A 65 -2.28 7.31 -0.68
C ASN A 65 -2.30 8.85 -0.57
N ALA A 66 -2.58 9.40 0.63
CA ALA A 66 -2.56 10.85 0.84
C ALA A 66 -1.13 11.42 0.77
N THR A 67 -0.17 10.70 1.37
CA THR A 67 1.25 11.07 1.32
C THR A 67 1.79 10.99 -0.11
N LEU A 68 1.49 9.90 -0.81
CA LEU A 68 1.85 9.71 -2.20
C LEU A 68 1.18 10.75 -3.11
N GLU A 69 -0.07 11.12 -2.89
CA GLU A 69 -0.72 12.19 -3.68
C GLU A 69 -0.02 13.54 -3.51
N ALA A 70 0.43 13.88 -2.29
CA ALA A 70 1.21 15.10 -2.07
C ALA A 70 2.56 15.06 -2.82
N LEU A 71 3.26 13.92 -2.77
CA LEU A 71 4.52 13.71 -3.48
C LEU A 71 4.33 13.68 -5.00
N LEU A 72 3.22 13.13 -5.49
CA LEU A 72 2.85 13.13 -6.90
C LEU A 72 2.68 14.57 -7.40
N ARG A 73 1.95 15.41 -6.66
CA ARG A 73 1.81 16.84 -6.99
C ARG A 73 3.16 17.54 -7.04
N ALA A 74 4.04 17.28 -6.07
CA ALA A 74 5.40 17.83 -6.08
C ALA A 74 6.22 17.34 -7.29
N ALA A 75 6.03 16.08 -7.71
CA ALA A 75 6.68 15.53 -8.89
C ALA A 75 6.22 16.20 -10.19
N THR A 76 4.94 16.59 -10.31
CA THR A 76 4.44 17.30 -11.51
C THR A 76 5.11 18.66 -11.75
N ILE A 77 5.72 19.23 -10.71
CA ILE A 77 6.49 20.49 -10.78
C ILE A 77 7.99 20.26 -10.56
N ASN A 78 8.47 19.03 -10.72
CA ASN A 78 9.87 18.62 -10.65
C ASN A 78 10.57 18.92 -9.30
N LEU A 79 9.83 18.95 -8.19
CA LEU A 79 10.43 19.11 -6.85
C LEU A 79 10.93 17.80 -6.25
N VAL A 80 10.34 16.67 -6.65
CA VAL A 80 10.73 15.32 -6.22
C VAL A 80 10.68 14.36 -7.41
N ASP A 81 11.48 13.30 -7.34
CA ASP A 81 11.40 12.17 -8.27
C ASP A 81 10.53 11.07 -7.65
N PHE A 82 9.31 10.90 -8.16
CA PHE A 82 8.34 9.95 -7.63
C PHE A 82 8.84 8.49 -7.70
N SER A 83 9.72 8.17 -8.65
CA SER A 83 10.30 6.83 -8.80
C SER A 83 11.28 6.45 -7.68
N ARG A 84 11.69 7.42 -6.86
CA ARG A 84 12.64 7.21 -5.74
C ARG A 84 11.95 7.03 -4.39
N ILE A 85 10.62 6.96 -4.37
CA ILE A 85 9.86 6.77 -3.13
C ILE A 85 9.90 5.30 -2.73
N ILE A 86 10.23 5.04 -1.46
CA ILE A 86 10.14 3.73 -0.84
C ILE A 86 9.17 3.85 0.33
N ILE A 87 8.15 3.00 0.36
CA ILE A 87 7.28 2.84 1.52
C ILE A 87 7.67 1.54 2.22
N MET A 88 8.02 1.63 3.49
CA MET A 88 8.26 0.48 4.35
C MET A 88 7.26 0.51 5.50
N ARG A 89 6.49 -0.57 5.63
CA ARG A 89 5.53 -0.75 6.72
C ARG A 89 5.77 -2.08 7.42
N THR A 90 5.33 -2.14 8.66
CA THR A 90 5.28 -3.37 9.47
C THR A 90 3.85 -3.61 9.90
N ALA A 91 3.37 -4.84 9.80
CA ALA A 91 2.04 -5.21 10.27
C ALA A 91 2.05 -5.33 11.81
N SER A 92 1.24 -4.51 12.48
CA SER A 92 1.03 -4.54 13.93
C SER A 92 -0.19 -5.37 14.34
N ASP A 93 -1.14 -5.53 13.42
CA ASP A 93 -2.46 -6.12 13.64
C ASP A 93 -2.86 -6.94 12.41
N PHE A 94 -3.92 -7.74 12.57
CA PHE A 94 -4.49 -8.55 11.52
C PHE A 94 -5.90 -8.05 11.17
N ASP A 95 -6.15 -7.81 9.88
CA ASP A 95 -7.47 -7.36 9.38
C ASP A 95 -8.55 -8.47 9.40
N ARG A 96 -8.15 -9.69 9.78
CA ARG A 96 -9.01 -10.87 9.88
C ARG A 96 -8.77 -11.59 11.21
N PRO A 97 -9.83 -12.13 11.83
CA PRO A 97 -9.70 -12.92 13.06
C PRO A 97 -8.95 -14.24 12.80
N HIS A 98 -8.22 -14.73 13.81
CA HIS A 98 -7.77 -16.12 13.80
C HIS A 98 -8.94 -17.09 14.05
N SER A 99 -8.71 -18.39 13.87
CA SER A 99 -9.75 -19.41 14.12
C SER A 99 -10.25 -19.33 15.56
N GLY A 100 -11.58 -19.24 15.72
CA GLY A 100 -12.24 -19.14 17.02
C GLY A 100 -12.31 -17.74 17.64
N GLN A 101 -11.73 -16.71 17.02
CA GLN A 101 -11.86 -15.32 17.48
C GLN A 101 -13.11 -14.66 16.90
N THR A 102 -13.84 -13.90 17.72
CA THR A 102 -14.94 -13.08 17.20
C THR A 102 -14.40 -11.85 16.47
N ILE A 103 -15.16 -11.32 15.51
CA ILE A 103 -14.79 -10.09 14.80
C ILE A 103 -14.68 -8.90 15.77
N LEU A 104 -15.57 -8.84 16.77
CA LEU A 104 -15.54 -7.78 17.78
C LEU A 104 -14.27 -7.86 18.64
N ASP A 105 -13.87 -9.06 19.06
CA ASP A 105 -12.62 -9.23 19.81
C ASP A 105 -11.41 -8.86 18.96
N ASN A 106 -11.40 -9.23 17.67
CA ASN A 106 -10.32 -8.83 16.78
C ASN A 106 -10.25 -7.31 16.59
N LEU A 107 -11.40 -6.61 16.58
CA LEU A 107 -11.45 -5.15 16.51
C LEU A 107 -10.97 -4.49 17.81
N LEU A 108 -11.34 -5.03 18.97
CA LEU A 108 -11.11 -4.38 20.26
C LEU A 108 -9.77 -4.76 20.89
N VAL A 109 -9.20 -5.91 20.56
CA VAL A 109 -7.88 -6.35 21.06
C VAL A 109 -6.79 -5.78 20.16
N GLN A 110 -6.08 -4.78 20.65
CA GLN A 110 -5.09 -3.99 19.90
C GLN A 110 -3.63 -4.36 20.20
N ASP A 111 -3.38 -5.40 21.02
CA ASP A 111 -2.02 -5.91 21.31
C ASP A 111 -1.75 -7.23 20.56
N GLN A 112 -1.86 -7.17 19.22
CA GLN A 112 -1.70 -8.34 18.35
C GLN A 112 -0.24 -8.55 17.92
N GLY A 113 0.52 -7.45 17.80
CA GLY A 113 1.89 -7.44 17.31
C GLY A 113 2.56 -6.07 17.25
N TYR A 114 1.99 -5.05 17.92
CA TYR A 114 2.47 -3.66 17.87
C TYR A 114 3.93 -3.51 18.33
N ASP A 115 4.27 -4.00 19.52
CA ASP A 115 5.64 -3.88 20.05
C ASP A 115 6.70 -4.55 19.14
N PRO A 116 6.48 -5.79 18.65
CA PRO A 116 7.34 -6.38 17.63
C PRO A 116 7.39 -5.60 16.31
N SER A 117 6.28 -5.03 15.85
CA SER A 117 6.23 -4.33 14.56
C SER A 117 7.13 -3.10 14.58
N ILE A 118 7.08 -2.29 15.65
CA ILE A 118 7.95 -1.11 15.81
C ILE A 118 9.43 -1.50 15.82
N LYS A 119 9.80 -2.58 16.54
CA LYS A 119 11.19 -3.07 16.57
C LYS A 119 11.65 -3.54 15.20
N ASN A 120 10.80 -4.31 14.51
CA ASN A 120 11.10 -4.83 13.17
C ASN A 120 11.25 -3.70 12.14
N LEU A 121 10.48 -2.62 12.28
CA LEU A 121 10.57 -1.46 11.40
C LEU A 121 11.97 -0.85 11.45
N TYR A 122 12.54 -0.69 12.65
CA TYR A 122 13.92 -0.22 12.78
C TYR A 122 14.92 -1.25 12.25
N LEU A 123 14.81 -2.51 12.68
CA LEU A 123 15.77 -3.57 12.33
C LEU A 123 15.88 -3.80 10.82
N ALA A 124 14.77 -3.76 10.09
CA ALA A 124 14.76 -3.91 8.64
C ALA A 124 14.98 -2.56 7.92
N GLY A 125 14.34 -1.48 8.40
CA GLY A 125 14.39 -0.17 7.77
C GLY A 125 15.79 0.44 7.75
N ILE A 126 16.55 0.29 8.84
CA ILE A 126 17.91 0.83 8.91
C ILE A 126 18.82 0.22 7.84
N LYS A 127 18.59 -1.05 7.45
CA LYS A 127 19.37 -1.73 6.40
C LYS A 127 19.15 -1.14 5.01
N VAL A 128 17.96 -0.61 4.74
CA VAL A 128 17.69 0.11 3.49
C VAL A 128 18.44 1.45 3.49
N VAL A 129 18.42 2.19 4.60
CA VAL A 129 19.12 3.47 4.72
C VAL A 129 20.64 3.28 4.61
N GLU A 130 21.22 2.36 5.39
CA GLU A 130 22.65 2.02 5.33
C GLU A 130 23.06 1.63 3.90
N GLY A 131 22.29 0.75 3.24
CA GLY A 131 22.58 0.33 1.87
C GLY A 131 22.53 1.46 0.85
N ILE A 132 21.60 2.42 1.00
CA ILE A 132 21.52 3.59 0.12
C ILE A 132 22.72 4.52 0.34
N LEU A 133 23.11 4.77 1.59
CA LEU A 133 24.23 5.64 1.92
C LEU A 133 25.56 5.05 1.43
N ASP A 134 25.80 3.77 1.71
CA ASP A 134 27.02 3.08 1.28
C ASP A 134 27.13 2.98 -0.25
N GLY A 135 25.99 2.83 -0.93
CA GLY A 135 25.91 2.74 -2.38
C GLY A 135 25.65 4.06 -3.10
N TRP A 136 25.69 5.20 -2.39
CA TRP A 136 25.15 6.47 -2.91
C TRP A 136 25.81 6.88 -4.23
N ASP A 137 27.11 7.12 -4.21
CA ASP A 137 27.83 7.64 -5.38
C ASP A 137 27.88 6.64 -6.54
N GLY A 138 27.86 5.34 -6.25
CA GLY A 138 27.98 4.28 -7.26
C GLY A 138 26.67 3.82 -7.88
N ARG A 139 25.53 3.99 -7.20
CA ARG A 139 24.25 3.40 -7.62
C ARG A 139 23.04 4.33 -7.44
N PHE A 140 22.92 5.02 -6.31
CA PHE A 140 21.65 5.67 -5.94
C PHE A 140 21.59 7.16 -6.26
N ALA A 141 22.73 7.86 -6.38
CA ALA A 141 22.77 9.30 -6.69
C ALA A 141 22.05 9.63 -8.01
N ALA A 142 22.39 8.89 -9.07
CA ALA A 142 21.76 9.00 -10.38
C ALA A 142 20.29 8.55 -10.40
N GLY A 143 19.86 7.82 -9.37
CA GLY A 143 18.54 7.17 -9.31
C GLY A 143 18.54 5.80 -9.96
N ILE A 144 17.55 4.99 -9.61
CA ILE A 144 17.30 3.69 -10.24
C ILE A 144 16.09 3.86 -11.16
N GLN A 145 16.25 3.45 -12.42
CA GLN A 145 15.13 3.46 -13.36
C GLN A 145 14.05 2.46 -12.90
N ALA A 146 12.86 2.98 -12.61
CA ALA A 146 11.70 2.14 -12.31
C ALA A 146 11.36 1.24 -13.50
N THR A 147 11.09 -0.03 -13.22
CA THR A 147 10.71 -1.04 -14.23
C THR A 147 9.21 -1.17 -14.39
N ASN A 148 8.43 -0.56 -13.51
CA ASN A 148 6.97 -0.55 -13.49
C ASN A 148 6.41 0.80 -13.95
N TYR A 149 5.10 0.85 -14.20
CA TYR A 149 4.41 2.10 -14.46
C TYR A 149 4.40 3.00 -13.21
N VAL A 150 4.97 4.20 -13.33
CA VAL A 150 5.03 5.23 -12.26
C VAL A 150 3.93 6.29 -12.45
N GLY A 151 3.25 6.30 -13.61
CA GLY A 151 2.56 7.42 -14.24
C GLY A 151 1.34 8.07 -13.56
N GLY A 152 1.13 7.92 -12.27
CA GLY A 152 0.20 8.72 -11.45
C GLY A 152 -1.29 8.51 -11.72
N ILE A 153 -2.13 9.27 -11.01
CA ILE A 153 -3.58 9.30 -11.22
C ILE A 153 -3.87 9.99 -12.55
N LEU A 154 -4.45 9.25 -13.52
CA LEU A 154 -4.84 9.76 -14.85
C LEU A 154 -3.65 10.17 -15.76
N ASP A 155 -2.54 9.43 -15.71
CA ASP A 155 -1.33 9.64 -16.53
C ASP A 155 -0.60 10.96 -16.25
N THR A 156 -0.63 11.45 -15.00
CA THR A 156 -0.05 12.76 -14.64
C THR A 156 1.45 12.86 -14.89
N LEU A 157 2.17 11.74 -14.82
CA LEU A 157 3.62 11.67 -15.06
C LEU A 157 3.97 10.97 -16.39
N GLY A 158 2.97 10.71 -17.25
CA GLY A 158 3.13 9.97 -18.51
C GLY A 158 3.21 8.44 -18.35
N GLY A 159 3.58 7.73 -19.41
CA GLY A 159 3.61 6.26 -19.45
C GLY A 159 2.32 5.64 -19.97
N GLN A 160 2.21 4.30 -19.87
CA GLN A 160 0.99 3.55 -20.18
C GLN A 160 0.63 2.67 -18.96
N PRO A 161 -0.55 2.85 -18.34
CA PRO A 161 -0.97 2.04 -17.21
C PRO A 161 -1.02 0.56 -17.58
N ASP A 162 -0.54 -0.30 -16.68
CA ASP A 162 -0.65 -1.75 -16.74
C ASP A 162 -1.82 -2.29 -15.88
N PHE A 163 -2.64 -1.39 -15.32
CA PHE A 163 -3.80 -1.70 -14.49
C PHE A 163 -5.10 -1.00 -14.98
N GLY A 164 -6.25 -1.49 -14.50
CA GLY A 164 -7.57 -1.03 -14.93
C GLY A 164 -7.93 -1.46 -16.37
N PRO A 165 -9.10 -1.05 -16.91
CA PRO A 165 -9.58 -1.43 -18.25
C PRO A 165 -8.76 -0.83 -19.43
N GLY A 166 -7.53 -0.40 -19.20
CA GLY A 166 -6.68 0.26 -20.20
C GLY A 166 -7.19 1.66 -20.63
N PRO A 167 -6.51 2.32 -21.58
CA PRO A 167 -6.78 3.71 -21.98
C PRO A 167 -8.13 3.93 -22.68
N ASN A 168 -8.96 2.88 -22.85
CA ASN A 168 -10.25 2.95 -23.54
C ASN A 168 -11.39 3.53 -22.68
N VAL A 169 -11.12 4.02 -21.48
CA VAL A 169 -12.08 4.86 -20.76
C VAL A 169 -12.09 6.24 -21.43
N GLN A 170 -13.08 6.49 -22.29
CA GLN A 170 -13.35 7.85 -22.81
C GLN A 170 -13.39 8.81 -21.62
N LYS A 171 -12.37 9.69 -21.50
CA LYS A 171 -12.39 10.80 -20.55
C LYS A 171 -13.70 11.54 -20.81
N ARG A 172 -14.67 11.45 -19.89
CA ARG A 172 -15.89 12.26 -19.96
C ARG A 172 -15.43 13.70 -19.94
N GLY A 173 -15.46 14.35 -21.11
CA GLY A 173 -15.09 15.75 -21.24
C GLY A 173 -15.87 16.55 -20.19
N LEU A 174 -15.15 17.26 -19.33
CA LEU A 174 -15.74 18.31 -18.50
C LEU A 174 -16.44 19.26 -19.46
N LYS A 175 -17.76 19.12 -19.61
CA LYS A 175 -18.56 20.11 -20.34
C LYS A 175 -18.29 21.44 -19.66
N GLN A 176 -17.62 22.35 -20.37
CA GLN A 176 -17.50 23.75 -19.96
C GLN A 176 -18.89 24.20 -19.49
N ARG A 177 -19.01 24.53 -18.20
CA ARG A 177 -20.21 25.17 -17.67
C ARG A 177 -20.41 26.43 -18.51
N ARG A 178 -21.47 26.45 -19.32
CA ARG A 178 -21.92 27.67 -19.99
C ARG A 178 -22.04 28.74 -18.91
N SER A 179 -21.31 29.84 -19.06
CA SER A 179 -21.45 31.00 -18.19
C SER A 179 -22.93 31.40 -18.17
N MET A 180 -23.58 31.34 -17.01
CA MET A 180 -24.88 31.97 -16.85
C MET A 180 -24.68 33.48 -17.11
N ARG A 181 -25.19 33.96 -18.24
CA ARG A 181 -25.40 35.40 -18.43
C ARG A 181 -26.38 35.84 -17.35
N ARG A 182 -25.92 36.69 -16.44
CA ARG A 182 -26.79 37.45 -15.54
C ARG A 182 -27.63 38.38 -16.42
N HIS A 183 -28.95 38.24 -16.32
CA HIS A 183 -29.91 39.28 -16.69
C HIS A 183 -30.08 40.24 -15.52
#